data_AF-A0A3N5SCZ5-F1
#
_entry.id   AF-A0A3N5SCZ5-F1
#
_cell.length_a   1.000
_cell.length_b   1.000
_cell.length_c   1.000
_cell.angle_alpha   90.00
_cell.angle_beta   90.00
_cell.angle_gamma   90.00
#
_symmetry.space_group_name_H-M   'P 1'
#
loop_
_entity.id
_entity.type
_entity.pdbx_description
1 polymer ?
#
loop_
_entity_poly.entity_id
_entity_poly.type
_entity_poly.pdbx_seq_one_letter_code
_entity_poly.pdbx_strand_id
1 'polypeptide(L)'
;MKNDRFERWLHNIYTTRDEEILCSECFDLVSHFVEVELSGADSLAKLSNVKQHLDQCPACRAEYETLRDLQRLENEGKLPSVDDLQDLIH
;
A
#
# COMPACT_ATOMS: atom_id res chain seq x y z
N MET A 1 2.57 0.84 29.88
CA MET A 1 2.84 1.65 28.68
C MET A 1 4.24 2.28 28.71
N LYS A 2 5.31 1.49 28.84
CA LYS A 2 6.71 1.98 28.74
C LYS A 2 7.55 1.23 27.69
N ASN A 3 6.99 0.22 27.02
CA ASN A 3 7.74 -0.66 26.12
C ASN A 3 7.33 -0.56 24.64
N ASP A 4 6.17 0.03 24.30
CA ASP A 4 5.66 0.06 22.92
C ASP A 4 6.62 0.74 21.94
N ARG A 5 7.30 1.81 22.37
CA ARG A 5 8.31 2.50 21.54
C ARG A 5 9.55 1.64 21.31
N PHE A 6 9.95 0.87 22.32
CA PHE A 6 11.12 0.01 22.24
C PHE A 6 10.84 -1.23 21.39
N GLU A 7 9.65 -1.82 21.52
CA GLU A 7 9.20 -2.94 20.69
C GLU A 7 9.07 -2.55 19.21
N ARG A 8 8.50 -1.37 18.91
CA ARG A 8 8.48 -0.85 17.54
C ARG A 8 9.87 -0.63 16.97
N TRP A 9 10.78 -0.12 17.78
CA TRP A 9 12.15 0.13 17.37
C TRP A 9 12.90 -1.18 17.09
N LEU A 10 12.79 -2.18 17.97
CA LEU A 10 13.34 -3.51 17.73
C LEU A 10 12.73 -4.17 16.49
N HIS A 11 11.41 -4.10 16.32
CA HIS A 11 10.73 -4.62 15.15
C HIS A 11 11.33 -4.05 13.85
N ASN A 12 11.50 -2.73 13.78
CA ASN A 12 12.07 -2.07 12.60
C ASN A 12 13.50 -2.51 12.29
N ILE A 13 14.34 -2.74 13.32
CA ILE A 13 15.70 -3.24 13.13
C ILE A 13 15.67 -4.68 12.57
N TYR A 14 14.83 -5.54 13.13
CA TYR A 14 14.74 -6.95 12.70
C TYR A 14 14.06 -7.15 11.35
N THR A 15 13.26 -6.19 10.89
CA THR A 15 12.62 -6.23 9.57
C THR A 15 13.47 -5.59 8.48
N THR A 16 14.58 -4.94 8.83
CA THR A 16 15.53 -4.40 7.84
C THR A 16 16.14 -5.55 7.03
N ARG A 17 16.21 -5.40 5.70
CA ARG A 17 16.91 -6.36 4.82
C ARG A 17 18.05 -5.68 4.07
N ASP A 18 19.03 -6.47 3.64
CA ASP A 18 20.16 -5.99 2.83
C ASP A 18 19.71 -5.38 1.50
N GLU A 19 18.58 -5.84 0.96
CA GLU A 19 17.95 -5.29 -0.23
C GLU A 19 16.54 -4.80 0.11
N GLU A 20 16.38 -3.48 0.13
CA GLU A 20 15.09 -2.79 0.23
C GLU A 20 14.91 -1.91 -1.00
N ILE A 21 13.72 -1.95 -1.60
CA ILE A 21 13.39 -1.05 -2.69
C ILE A 21 13.25 0.38 -2.16
N LEU A 22 13.60 1.35 -3.00
CA LEU A 22 13.41 2.76 -2.71
C LEU A 22 11.92 3.12 -2.81
N CYS A 23 11.53 4.25 -2.20
CA CYS A 23 10.16 4.76 -2.30
C CYS A 23 9.72 4.96 -3.77
N SER A 24 10.63 5.39 -4.65
CA SER A 24 10.33 5.57 -6.08
C SER A 24 9.97 4.26 -6.76
N GLU A 25 10.74 3.20 -6.51
CA GLU A 25 10.47 1.86 -7.05
C GLU A 25 9.16 1.30 -6.46
N CYS A 26 8.89 1.57 -5.17
CA CYS A 26 7.61 1.22 -4.56
C CYS A 26 6.44 1.93 -5.25
N PHE A 27 6.55 3.22 -5.58
CA PHE A 27 5.50 3.96 -6.28
C PHE A 27 5.24 3.42 -7.70
N ASP A 28 6.28 2.95 -8.40
CA ASP A 28 6.10 2.33 -9.71
C ASP A 28 5.37 0.97 -9.64
N LEU A 29 5.48 0.27 -8.51
CA LEU A 29 4.96 -1.09 -8.32
C LEU A 29 3.64 -1.16 -7.53
N VAL A 30 3.29 -0.13 -6.76
CA VAL A 30 2.20 -0.19 -5.76
C VAL A 30 0.83 -0.43 -6.40
N SER A 31 0.55 0.14 -7.56
CA SER A 31 -0.70 -0.10 -8.28
C SER A 31 -0.84 -1.57 -8.71
N HIS A 32 0.22 -2.14 -9.27
CA HIS A 32 0.25 -3.55 -9.64
C HIS A 32 0.14 -4.47 -8.41
N PHE A 33 0.77 -4.08 -7.29
CA PHE A 33 0.63 -4.80 -6.04
C PHE A 33 -0.82 -4.88 -5.56
N VAL A 34 -1.58 -3.77 -5.63
CA VAL A 34 -3.00 -3.73 -5.27
C VAL A 34 -3.83 -4.67 -6.16
N GLU A 35 -3.61 -4.67 -7.48
CA GLU A 35 -4.29 -5.57 -8.41
C GLU A 35 -4.04 -7.04 -8.09
N VAL A 36 -2.78 -7.40 -7.86
CA VAL A 36 -2.37 -8.76 -7.51
C VAL A 36 -2.96 -9.18 -6.15
N GLU A 37 -2.97 -8.28 -5.16
CA GLU A 37 -3.58 -8.54 -3.85
C GLU A 37 -5.08 -8.81 -3.98
N LEU A 38 -5.82 -7.93 -4.65
CA LEU A 38 -7.28 -8.01 -4.73
C LEU A 38 -7.76 -9.13 -5.67
N SER A 39 -6.95 -9.54 -6.65
CA SER A 39 -7.23 -10.72 -7.48
C SER A 39 -6.99 -12.05 -6.75
N GLY A 40 -6.38 -12.02 -5.55
CA GLY A 40 -6.05 -13.22 -4.77
C GLY A 40 -5.00 -14.11 -5.43
N ALA A 41 -4.19 -13.55 -6.34
CA ALA A 41 -3.18 -14.31 -7.05
C ALA A 41 -2.00 -14.67 -6.14
N ASP A 42 -1.46 -15.87 -6.29
CA ASP A 42 -0.27 -16.37 -5.57
C ASP A 42 1.03 -15.61 -5.92
N SER A 43 0.92 -14.62 -6.81
CA SER A 43 2.01 -13.76 -7.27
C SER A 43 2.50 -12.77 -6.22
N LEU A 44 1.82 -12.61 -5.08
CA LEU A 44 2.29 -11.73 -3.98
C LEU A 44 3.69 -12.12 -3.47
N ALA A 45 4.09 -13.39 -3.59
CA ALA A 45 5.44 -13.82 -3.27
C ALA A 45 6.52 -13.08 -4.10
N LYS A 46 6.22 -12.74 -5.36
CA LYS A 46 7.12 -11.99 -6.26
C LYS A 46 7.21 -10.50 -5.94
N LEU A 47 6.24 -9.97 -5.18
CA LEU A 47 6.19 -8.56 -4.76
C LEU A 47 6.40 -8.41 -3.24
N SER A 48 7.09 -9.38 -2.64
CA SER A 48 7.33 -9.40 -1.19
C SER A 48 8.22 -8.23 -0.71
N ASN A 49 9.05 -7.68 -1.58
CA ASN A 49 9.83 -6.46 -1.36
C ASN A 49 8.94 -5.21 -1.24
N VAL A 50 7.87 -5.10 -2.06
CA VAL A 50 6.87 -4.02 -1.96
C VAL A 50 6.16 -4.12 -0.63
N LYS A 51 5.66 -5.31 -0.27
CA LYS A 51 5.00 -5.52 1.02
C LYS A 51 5.88 -5.13 2.20
N GLN A 52 7.15 -5.53 2.20
CA GLN A 52 8.09 -5.17 3.25
C GLN A 52 8.27 -3.65 3.35
N HIS A 53 8.48 -2.96 2.21
CA HIS A 53 8.64 -1.51 2.20
C HIS A 53 7.40 -0.80 2.75
N LEU A 54 6.19 -1.25 2.38
CA LEU A 54 4.94 -0.72 2.92
C LEU A 54 4.81 -0.94 4.43
N ASP A 55 5.36 -2.02 4.98
CA ASP A 55 5.36 -2.28 6.43
C ASP A 55 6.33 -1.34 7.19
N GLN A 56 7.29 -0.72 6.50
CA GLN A 56 8.31 0.17 7.08
C GLN A 56 8.12 1.67 6.77
N CYS A 57 7.52 2.02 5.63
CA CYS A 57 7.38 3.40 5.16
C CYS A 57 5.91 3.90 5.24
N PRO A 58 5.59 4.80 6.18
CA PRO A 58 4.22 5.31 6.35
C PRO A 58 3.66 6.04 5.13
N ALA A 59 4.51 6.74 4.37
CA ALA A 59 4.08 7.48 3.18
C ALA A 59 3.64 6.53 2.06
N CYS A 60 4.46 5.52 1.75
CA CYS A 60 4.10 4.51 0.76
C CYS A 60 2.90 3.66 1.21
N ARG A 61 2.75 3.41 2.52
CA ARG A 61 1.55 2.78 3.08
C ARG A 61 0.27 3.58 2.82
N ALA A 62 0.30 4.88 3.04
CA ALA A 62 -0.87 5.73 2.81
C ALA A 62 -1.28 5.74 1.33
N GLU A 63 -0.30 5.76 0.41
CA GLU A 63 -0.56 5.65 -1.02
C GLU A 63 -1.21 4.31 -1.39
N TYR A 64 -0.63 3.21 -0.90
CA TYR A 64 -1.17 1.87 -1.06
C TYR A 64 -2.61 1.74 -0.55
N GLU A 65 -2.89 2.24 0.66
CA GLU A 65 -4.23 2.17 1.26
C GLU A 65 -5.26 2.94 0.42
N THR A 66 -4.86 4.11 -0.09
CA THR A 66 -5.69 4.93 -0.99
C THR A 66 -6.02 4.19 -2.28
N LEU A 67 -5.01 3.65 -2.96
CA LEU A 67 -5.19 2.90 -4.20
C LEU A 67 -6.03 1.64 -3.98
N ARG A 68 -5.79 0.92 -2.89
CA ARG A 68 -6.54 -0.30 -2.53
C ARG A 68 -8.01 -0.01 -2.27
N ASP A 69 -8.31 1.04 -1.50
CA ASP A 69 -9.69 1.40 -1.22
C ASP A 69 -10.40 1.88 -2.48
N LEU A 70 -9.72 2.65 -3.34
CA LEU A 70 -10.26 3.08 -4.62
C LEU A 70 -10.55 1.89 -5.55
N GLN A 71 -9.62 0.95 -5.70
CA GLN A 71 -9.81 -0.25 -6.51
C GLN A 71 -10.95 -1.13 -5.97
N ARG A 72 -11.10 -1.21 -4.63
CA ARG A 72 -12.23 -1.93 -4.03
C ARG A 72 -13.57 -1.27 -4.35
N LEU A 73 -13.66 0.06 -4.27
CA LEU A 73 -14.88 0.79 -4.65
C LEU A 73 -15.20 0.57 -6.13
N GLU A 74 -14.19 0.54 -6.99
CA GLU A 74 -14.36 0.24 -8.41
C GLU A 74 -14.93 -1.18 -8.62
N ASN A 75 -14.32 -2.18 -7.98
CA ASN A 75 -14.77 -3.58 -8.06
C ASN A 75 -16.21 -3.77 -7.53
N GLU A 76 -16.61 -2.95 -6.55
CA GLU A 76 -17.97 -2.93 -6.00
C GLU A 76 -18.95 -2.08 -6.83
N GLY A 77 -18.49 -1.39 -7.87
CA GLY A 77 -19.30 -0.49 -8.69
C GLY A 77 -19.78 0.77 -7.95
N LYS A 78 -19.03 1.20 -6.93
CA LYS A 78 -19.39 2.32 -6.03
C LYS A 78 -18.60 3.60 -6.30
N LEU A 79 -17.75 3.63 -7.32
CA LEU A 79 -17.07 4.87 -7.68
C LEU A 79 -18.11 5.90 -8.15
N PRO A 80 -17.99 7.17 -7.71
CA PRO A 80 -18.80 8.25 -8.27
C PRO A 80 -18.50 8.38 -9.77
N SER A 81 -19.53 8.69 -10.55
CA SER A 81 -19.33 9.03 -11.95
C SER A 81 -18.57 10.35 -12.08
N VAL A 82 -18.02 10.61 -13.27
CA VAL A 82 -17.36 11.89 -13.55
C VAL A 82 -18.32 13.07 -13.37
N ASP A 83 -19.59 12.88 -13.72
CA ASP A 83 -20.63 13.89 -13.54
C ASP A 83 -20.85 14.17 -12.03
N ASP A 84 -20.92 13.13 -11.19
CA ASP A 84 -21.07 13.28 -9.72
C ASP A 84 -19.91 14.08 -9.08
N LEU A 85 -18.70 13.96 -9.62
CA LEU A 85 -17.52 14.69 -9.12
C LEU A 85 -17.49 16.16 -9.57
N GLN A 86 -18.01 16.47 -10.76
CA GLN A 86 -18.08 17.84 -11.26
C GLN A 86 -19.04 18.70 -10.43
N ASP A 87 -20.14 18.10 -9.96
CA ASP A 87 -21.14 18.76 -9.12
C ASP A 87 -20.63 19.11 -7.70
N LEU A 88 -19.52 18.53 -7.25
CA LEU A 88 -18.90 18.81 -5.94
C LEU A 88 -17.92 20.00 -5.96
N ILE A 89 -17.53 20.46 -7.15
CA ILE A 89 -16.56 21.54 -7.35
C ILE A 89 -17.28 22.87 -7.67
N HIS A 90 -18.61 22.85 -7.79
CA HIS A 90 -19.49 23.99 -8.02
C HIS A 90 -20.37 24.30 -6.80
#